data_AF-A8MCX4-F1
#
_entry.id   AF-A8MCX4-F1
#
_cell.length_a   1.000
_cell.length_b   1.000
_cell.length_c   1.000
_cell.angle_alpha   90.00
_cell.angle_beta   90.00
_cell.angle_gamma   90.00
#
_symmetry.space_group_name_H-M   'P 1'
#
loop_
_entity.id
_entity.type
_entity.pdbx_description
1 polymer ?
#
loop_
_entity_poly.entity_id
_entity_poly.type
_entity_poly.pdbx_seq_one_letter_code
_entity_poly.pdbx_strand_id
1 'polypeptide(L)'
;MTSEGRRIDLPHKFMELSPSARIITSYLQFENMINGKEYVTFNDIVENTGLSQRAVRGALSELKAKGIIEVILDVSRGRRYLYKLIPSNITIVEEQVESGLYLVDVGVGLPSMMSFRVYRAIRASAIVYYTSHVPQSFLEYTKCTCASLPLEGTKPEQLVLLIGKVVSSGGSIAIVYDQLLDWELLEQYIKLIKESGIGPIKPLSSVSPLTLGIQLLMSGSNETLAFKRGNISIRLIRVNPNDEVKNVNKSLLLKVFEIRRINELIEIRQLSNLDNLSSDYERVMVIYEVVPKYPVG
;
A
#
# COMPACT_ATOMS: atom_id res chain seq x y z
N MET A 1 2.46 27.23 -0.30
CA MET A 1 1.98 26.42 0.85
C MET A 1 0.48 26.23 0.66
N THR A 2 0.08 25.09 0.11
CA THR A 2 -1.33 24.75 -0.17
C THR A 2 -1.62 23.44 0.56
N SER A 3 -2.40 23.52 1.64
CA SER A 3 -2.95 22.38 2.34
C SER A 3 -4.17 21.87 1.56
N GLU A 4 -3.97 20.96 0.61
CA GLU A 4 -5.09 20.26 -0.02
C GLU A 4 -5.53 19.10 0.88
N GLY A 5 -6.64 19.29 1.60
CA GLY A 5 -7.31 18.23 2.32
C GLY A 5 -7.84 17.18 1.32
N ARG A 6 -7.26 15.97 1.35
CA ARG A 6 -7.72 14.85 0.51
C ARG A 6 -8.79 14.07 1.27
N ARG A 7 -10.00 14.03 0.70
CA ARG A 7 -11.10 13.17 1.18
C ARG A 7 -10.85 11.75 0.65
N ILE A 8 -10.44 10.84 1.53
CA ILE A 8 -10.25 9.42 1.19
C ILE A 8 -11.53 8.68 1.59
N ASP A 9 -12.34 8.25 0.61
CA ASP A 9 -13.47 7.36 0.87
C ASP A 9 -12.94 5.94 1.15
N LEU A 10 -13.08 5.49 2.40
CA LEU A 10 -12.73 4.13 2.81
C LEU A 10 -13.96 3.21 2.64
N PRO A 11 -13.82 2.03 1.99
CA PRO A 11 -14.94 1.11 1.81
C PRO A 11 -15.48 0.63 3.18
N HIS A 12 -16.77 0.91 3.42
CA HIS A 12 -17.48 0.73 4.70
C HIS A 12 -17.39 -0.67 5.31
N LYS A 13 -17.21 -1.74 4.53
CA LYS A 13 -17.22 -3.11 5.07
C LYS A 13 -15.93 -3.54 5.77
N PHE A 14 -14.80 -2.90 5.46
CA PHE A 14 -13.57 -3.18 6.17
C PHE A 14 -13.49 -2.45 7.52
N MET A 15 -14.34 -1.44 7.77
CA MET A 15 -14.30 -0.58 8.98
C MET A 15 -14.27 -1.35 10.31
N GLU A 16 -14.83 -2.56 10.37
CA GLU A 16 -14.87 -3.33 11.61
C GLU A 16 -13.65 -4.22 11.88
N LEU A 17 -12.66 -4.27 10.98
CA LEU A 17 -11.44 -5.02 11.20
C LEU A 17 -10.33 -4.14 11.73
N SER A 18 -9.58 -4.66 12.71
CA SER A 18 -8.31 -4.05 13.14
C SER A 18 -7.35 -3.87 11.95
N PRO A 19 -6.43 -2.89 12.00
CA PRO A 19 -5.45 -2.69 10.93
C PRO A 19 -4.67 -3.96 10.61
N SER A 20 -4.24 -4.68 11.66
CA SER A 20 -3.54 -5.96 11.56
C SER A 20 -4.40 -7.04 10.88
N ALA A 21 -5.68 -7.18 11.24
CA ALA A 21 -6.59 -8.13 10.60
C ALA A 21 -6.83 -7.83 9.12
N ARG A 22 -6.88 -6.55 8.73
CA ARG A 22 -6.99 -6.16 7.31
C ARG A 22 -5.74 -6.51 6.52
N ILE A 23 -4.55 -6.24 7.07
CA ILE A 23 -3.28 -6.59 6.43
C ILE A 23 -3.23 -8.10 6.16
N ILE A 24 -3.59 -8.92 7.17
CA ILE A 24 -3.64 -10.38 7.01
C ILE A 24 -4.69 -10.77 5.96
N THR A 25 -5.86 -10.13 5.94
CA THR A 25 -6.90 -10.40 4.93
C THR A 25 -6.38 -10.11 3.52
N SER A 26 -5.73 -8.97 3.30
CA SER A 26 -5.12 -8.62 2.02
C SER A 26 -4.04 -9.61 1.60
N TYR A 27 -3.21 -10.05 2.55
CA TYR A 27 -2.19 -11.07 2.30
C TYR A 27 -2.79 -12.42 1.88
N LEU A 28 -3.81 -12.89 2.61
CA LEU A 28 -4.48 -14.15 2.30
C LEU A 28 -5.22 -14.08 0.96
N GLN A 29 -5.81 -12.94 0.61
CA GLN A 29 -6.39 -12.70 -0.71
C GLN A 29 -5.33 -12.80 -1.80
N PHE A 30 -4.17 -12.18 -1.60
CA PHE A 30 -3.06 -12.25 -2.54
C PHE A 30 -2.60 -13.70 -2.76
N GLU A 31 -2.36 -14.45 -1.67
CA GLU A 31 -1.90 -15.83 -1.76
C GLU A 31 -2.94 -16.73 -2.43
N ASN A 32 -4.22 -16.57 -2.10
CA ASN A 32 -5.28 -17.39 -2.67
C ASN A 32 -5.57 -17.05 -4.15
N MET A 33 -5.74 -15.78 -4.47
CA MET A 33 -6.23 -15.35 -5.79
C MET A 33 -5.12 -15.20 -6.82
N ILE A 34 -3.90 -14.85 -6.39
CA ILE A 34 -2.80 -14.57 -7.31
C ILE A 34 -1.81 -15.73 -7.35
N ASN A 35 -1.42 -16.26 -6.19
CA ASN A 35 -0.53 -17.43 -6.13
C ASN A 35 -1.24 -18.78 -6.22
N GLY A 36 -2.57 -18.82 -6.08
CA GLY A 36 -3.32 -20.08 -6.01
C GLY A 36 -3.03 -20.91 -4.75
N LYS A 37 -2.42 -20.32 -3.71
CA LYS A 37 -2.18 -21.01 -2.44
C LYS A 37 -3.44 -21.01 -1.60
N GLU A 38 -3.95 -22.20 -1.33
CA GLU A 38 -5.16 -22.35 -0.52
C GLU A 38 -4.91 -22.12 0.99
N TYR A 39 -3.71 -22.45 1.46
CA TYR A 39 -3.33 -22.40 2.87
C TYR A 39 -1.99 -21.70 3.05
N VAL A 40 -1.85 -20.98 4.17
CA VAL A 40 -0.58 -20.39 4.63
C VAL A 40 -0.31 -20.75 6.08
N THR A 41 0.95 -20.74 6.49
CA THR A 41 1.35 -20.95 7.89
C THR A 41 1.39 -19.64 8.67
N PHE A 42 1.44 -19.74 10.00
CA PHE A 42 1.65 -18.58 10.87
C PHE A 42 2.96 -17.84 10.52
N ASN A 43 4.02 -18.58 10.21
CA ASN A 43 5.31 -17.98 9.87
C ASN A 43 5.25 -17.23 8.53
N ASP A 44 4.58 -17.80 7.52
CA ASP A 44 4.37 -17.12 6.24
C ASP A 44 3.67 -15.77 6.45
N ILE A 45 2.64 -15.73 7.30
CA ILE A 45 1.92 -14.49 7.62
C ILE A 45 2.86 -13.48 8.28
N VAL A 46 3.62 -13.87 9.30
CA VAL A 46 4.54 -12.97 10.01
C VAL A 46 5.59 -12.39 9.06
N GLU A 47 6.22 -13.24 8.25
CA GLU A 47 7.29 -12.84 7.33
C GLU A 47 6.80 -11.91 6.21
N ASN A 48 5.59 -12.13 5.71
CA ASN A 48 5.07 -11.42 4.54
C ASN A 48 4.20 -10.22 4.86
N THR A 49 3.76 -10.03 6.11
CA THR A 49 2.88 -8.92 6.53
C THR A 49 3.59 -7.79 7.28
N GLY A 50 4.83 -8.00 7.75
CA GLY A 50 5.54 -7.01 8.58
C GLY A 50 4.94 -6.82 9.99
N LEU A 51 3.98 -7.65 10.36
CA LEU A 51 3.33 -7.62 11.67
C LEU A 51 4.16 -8.36 12.72
N SER A 52 4.13 -7.86 13.95
CA SER A 52 4.69 -8.61 15.09
C SER A 52 3.91 -9.91 15.32
N GLN A 53 4.55 -10.95 15.86
CA GLN A 53 3.86 -12.20 16.18
C GLN A 53 2.64 -11.99 17.10
N ARG A 54 2.71 -11.01 18.01
CA ARG A 54 1.59 -10.66 18.90
C ARG A 54 0.41 -10.10 18.10
N ALA A 55 0.68 -9.15 17.20
CA ALA A 55 -0.33 -8.57 16.31
C ALA A 55 -0.96 -9.64 15.42
N VAL A 56 -0.14 -10.55 14.85
CA VAL A 56 -0.65 -11.68 14.04
C VAL A 56 -1.57 -12.59 14.86
N ARG A 57 -1.19 -12.96 16.10
CA ARG A 57 -2.06 -13.79 16.96
C ARG A 57 -3.39 -13.10 17.26
N GLY A 58 -3.36 -11.81 17.62
CA GLY A 58 -4.57 -11.04 17.91
C GLY A 58 -5.49 -10.96 16.68
N ALA A 59 -4.92 -10.60 15.53
CA ALA A 59 -5.63 -10.49 14.27
C ALA A 59 -6.21 -11.82 13.78
N LEU A 60 -5.46 -12.93 13.89
CA LEU A 60 -5.99 -14.25 13.53
C LEU A 60 -7.14 -14.68 14.44
N SER A 61 -7.08 -14.35 15.74
CA SER A 61 -8.19 -14.58 16.67
C SER A 61 -9.44 -13.80 16.26
N GLU A 62 -9.27 -12.52 15.91
CA GLU A 62 -10.36 -11.66 15.42
C GLU A 62 -10.97 -12.19 14.12
N LEU A 63 -10.14 -12.49 13.13
CA LEU A 63 -10.58 -13.01 11.83
C LEU A 63 -11.31 -14.35 11.97
N LYS A 64 -10.84 -15.23 12.86
CA LYS A 64 -11.51 -16.50 13.18
C LYS A 64 -12.87 -16.25 13.84
N ALA A 65 -12.94 -15.35 14.81
CA ALA A 65 -14.19 -15.01 15.51
C ALA A 65 -15.24 -14.41 14.56
N LYS A 66 -14.80 -13.65 13.56
CA LYS A 66 -15.67 -13.08 12.51
C LYS A 66 -15.95 -14.04 11.34
N GLY A 67 -15.44 -15.29 11.39
CA GLY A 67 -15.64 -16.30 10.35
C GLY A 67 -15.01 -15.95 9.00
N ILE A 68 -13.98 -15.09 8.98
CA ILE A 68 -13.30 -14.67 7.74
C ILE A 68 -12.25 -15.69 7.31
N ILE A 69 -11.69 -16.43 8.28
CA ILE A 69 -10.68 -17.46 8.04
C ILE A 69 -11.08 -18.79 8.65
N GLU A 70 -10.58 -19.85 8.02
CA GLU A 70 -10.58 -21.21 8.54
C GLU A 70 -9.18 -21.57 9.08
N VAL A 71 -9.14 -22.36 10.16
CA VAL A 71 -7.89 -22.84 10.76
C VAL A 71 -7.90 -24.36 10.80
N ILE A 72 -6.91 -24.98 10.16
CA ILE A 72 -6.76 -26.43 10.09
C ILE A 72 -5.46 -26.84 10.76
N LEU A 73 -5.48 -27.93 11.52
CA LEU A 73 -4.27 -28.54 12.06
C LEU A 73 -3.76 -29.61 11.08
N ASP A 74 -2.63 -29.36 10.43
CA ASP A 74 -1.96 -30.35 9.60
C ASP A 74 -1.04 -31.23 10.47
N VAL A 75 -1.56 -32.40 10.84
CA VAL A 75 -0.85 -33.40 11.63
C VAL A 75 0.24 -34.12 10.82
N SER A 76 0.16 -34.13 9.50
CA SER A 76 1.11 -34.81 8.61
C SER A 76 2.44 -34.05 8.46
N ARG A 77 2.39 -32.72 8.60
CA ARG A 77 3.56 -31.83 8.50
C ARG A 77 4.01 -31.28 9.85
N GLY A 78 4.01 -32.14 10.87
CA GLY A 78 4.52 -31.78 12.20
C GLY A 78 3.56 -30.94 13.05
N ARG A 79 2.25 -31.16 12.90
CA ARG A 79 1.18 -30.50 13.71
C ARG A 79 1.21 -28.98 13.60
N ARG A 80 1.24 -28.47 12.37
CA ARG A 80 1.25 -27.03 12.10
C ARG A 80 -0.17 -26.52 11.86
N TYR A 81 -0.46 -25.32 12.36
CA TYR A 81 -1.70 -24.63 12.03
C TYR A 81 -1.58 -23.97 10.64
N LEU A 82 -2.56 -24.26 9.81
CA LEU A 82 -2.76 -23.70 8.49
C LEU A 82 -3.96 -22.77 8.51
N TYR A 83 -3.83 -21.63 7.83
CA TYR A 83 -4.85 -20.58 7.77
C TYR A 83 -5.30 -20.41 6.33
N LYS A 84 -6.62 -20.33 6.13
CA LYS A 84 -7.24 -20.18 4.82
C LYS A 84 -8.28 -19.07 4.85
N LEU A 85 -8.35 -18.30 3.78
CA LEU A 85 -9.42 -17.32 3.58
C LEU A 85 -10.74 -18.04 3.25
N ILE A 86 -11.86 -17.59 3.83
CA ILE A 86 -13.20 -18.05 3.44
C ILE A 86 -13.77 -17.04 2.43
N PRO A 87 -13.76 -17.33 1.12
CA PRO A 87 -14.08 -16.32 0.09
C PRO A 87 -15.53 -15.85 0.16
N SER A 88 -16.46 -16.71 0.59
CA SER A 88 -17.89 -16.38 0.70
C SER A 88 -18.18 -15.23 1.67
N ASN A 89 -17.28 -15.00 2.63
CA ASN A 89 -17.46 -14.01 3.68
C ASN A 89 -16.74 -12.69 3.38
N ILE A 90 -16.16 -12.58 2.18
CA ILE A 90 -15.47 -11.38 1.72
C ILE A 90 -16.04 -11.00 0.35
N THR A 91 -16.44 -9.75 0.21
CA THR A 91 -16.85 -9.23 -1.10
C THR A 91 -15.60 -9.05 -1.95
N ILE A 92 -15.33 -10.03 -2.81
CA ILE A 92 -14.30 -9.95 -3.83
C ILE A 92 -14.93 -9.23 -5.03
N VAL A 93 -14.50 -8.00 -5.29
CA VAL A 93 -14.95 -7.24 -6.45
C VAL A 93 -14.09 -7.64 -7.65
N GLU A 94 -14.58 -8.60 -8.44
CA GLU A 94 -13.98 -9.00 -9.72
C GLU A 94 -14.40 -8.04 -10.85
N GLU A 95 -14.05 -6.76 -10.71
CA GLU A 95 -14.23 -5.81 -11.81
C GLU A 95 -13.37 -6.23 -13.01
N GLN A 96 -13.95 -6.22 -14.22
CA GLN A 96 -13.16 -6.40 -15.43
C GLN A 96 -12.22 -5.21 -15.62
N VAL A 97 -11.01 -5.47 -16.11
CA VAL A 97 -10.09 -4.38 -16.47
C VAL A 97 -10.58 -3.76 -17.76
N GLU A 98 -11.13 -2.57 -17.64
CA GLU A 98 -11.61 -1.77 -18.76
C GLU A 98 -10.48 -0.96 -19.41
N SER A 99 -10.70 -0.50 -20.65
CA SER A 99 -9.86 0.50 -21.31
C SER A 99 -9.73 1.78 -20.44
N GLY A 100 -8.56 2.40 -20.48
CA GLY A 100 -8.29 3.64 -19.74
C GLY A 100 -6.89 3.73 -19.13
N LEU A 101 -6.71 4.79 -18.33
CA LEU A 101 -5.50 5.03 -17.58
C LEU A 101 -5.68 4.61 -16.11
N TYR A 102 -4.79 3.76 -15.63
CA TYR A 102 -4.72 3.36 -14.23
C TYR A 102 -3.59 4.09 -13.52
N LEU A 103 -3.90 4.79 -12.44
CA LEU A 103 -2.91 5.35 -11.53
C LEU A 103 -2.78 4.38 -10.36
N VAL A 104 -1.63 3.72 -10.25
CA VAL A 104 -1.42 2.60 -9.33
C VAL A 104 -0.42 3.00 -8.26
N ASP A 105 -0.92 3.25 -7.05
CA ASP A 105 -0.10 3.40 -5.86
C ASP A 105 0.38 2.03 -5.35
N VAL A 106 1.70 1.88 -5.22
CA VAL A 106 2.32 0.65 -4.70
C VAL A 106 2.09 0.48 -3.19
N GLY A 107 1.69 1.54 -2.48
CA GLY A 107 1.50 1.51 -1.04
C GLY A 107 2.80 1.11 -0.31
N VAL A 108 2.74 0.13 0.59
CA VAL A 108 3.93 -0.43 1.25
C VAL A 108 4.90 -1.12 0.27
N GLY A 109 4.46 -1.41 -0.96
CA GLY A 109 5.24 -1.92 -2.08
C GLY A 109 5.83 -3.32 -1.89
N LEU A 110 5.23 -4.15 -1.04
CA LEU A 110 5.49 -5.58 -1.00
C LEU A 110 4.56 -6.28 -2.00
N PRO A 111 5.06 -7.23 -2.84
CA PRO A 111 4.18 -8.02 -3.71
C PRO A 111 3.05 -8.68 -2.93
N SER A 112 3.35 -9.25 -1.75
CA SER A 112 2.39 -9.88 -0.83
C SER A 112 1.25 -8.97 -0.35
N MET A 113 1.39 -7.65 -0.53
CA MET A 113 0.41 -6.63 -0.14
C MET A 113 -0.30 -6.00 -1.34
N MET A 114 -0.07 -6.54 -2.54
CA MET A 114 -0.74 -6.10 -3.76
C MET A 114 -2.18 -6.58 -3.77
N SER A 115 -3.11 -5.66 -4.08
CA SER A 115 -4.50 -6.06 -4.27
C SER A 115 -4.71 -6.77 -5.61
N PHE A 116 -5.71 -7.65 -5.69
CA PHE A 116 -6.04 -8.34 -6.94
C PHE A 116 -6.39 -7.36 -8.09
N ARG A 117 -7.02 -6.23 -7.76
CA ARG A 117 -7.32 -5.16 -8.74
C ARG A 117 -6.05 -4.54 -9.29
N VAL A 118 -5.08 -4.24 -8.43
CA VAL A 118 -3.76 -3.72 -8.86
C VAL A 118 -3.04 -4.74 -9.74
N TYR A 119 -2.98 -6.00 -9.31
CA TYR A 119 -2.35 -7.08 -10.06
C TYR A 119 -2.93 -7.19 -11.48
N ARG A 120 -4.26 -7.26 -11.60
CA ARG A 120 -4.94 -7.37 -12.89
C ARG A 120 -4.75 -6.13 -13.75
N ALA A 121 -4.86 -4.93 -13.18
CA ALA A 121 -4.71 -3.69 -13.93
C ALA A 121 -3.30 -3.57 -14.55
N ILE A 122 -2.24 -3.86 -13.78
CA ILE A 122 -0.87 -3.83 -14.31
C ILE A 122 -0.67 -4.91 -15.37
N ARG A 123 -1.11 -6.15 -15.09
CA ARG A 123 -0.94 -7.29 -15.99
C ARG A 123 -1.67 -7.10 -17.33
N ALA A 124 -2.87 -6.51 -17.31
CA ALA A 124 -3.70 -6.27 -18.49
C ALA A 124 -3.35 -4.98 -19.24
N SER A 125 -2.60 -4.06 -18.62
CA SER A 125 -2.14 -2.84 -19.30
C SER A 125 -1.25 -3.19 -20.48
N ALA A 126 -1.40 -2.49 -21.60
CA ALA A 126 -0.52 -2.63 -22.77
C ALA A 126 0.88 -2.11 -22.44
N ILE A 127 0.97 -0.98 -21.75
CA ILE A 127 2.22 -0.31 -21.34
C ILE A 127 2.13 0.04 -19.85
N VAL A 128 3.23 -0.16 -19.14
CA VAL A 128 3.36 0.19 -17.72
C VAL A 128 4.46 1.23 -17.57
N TYR A 129 4.11 2.43 -17.13
CA TYR A 129 5.08 3.41 -16.66
C TYR A 129 5.31 3.23 -15.17
N TYR A 130 6.54 3.42 -14.70
CA TYR A 130 6.85 3.34 -13.28
C TYR A 130 7.84 4.42 -12.84
N THR A 131 7.75 4.84 -11.58
CA THR A 131 8.73 5.75 -10.95
C THR A 131 9.85 4.97 -10.25
N SER A 132 10.97 5.64 -10.01
CA SER A 132 12.18 5.09 -9.38
C SER A 132 11.98 4.52 -7.98
N HIS A 133 10.94 4.93 -7.23
CA HIS A 133 10.63 4.38 -5.91
C HIS A 133 9.76 3.11 -5.95
N VAL A 134 9.31 2.70 -7.13
CA VAL A 134 8.63 1.40 -7.32
C VAL A 134 9.66 0.27 -7.26
N PRO A 135 9.51 -0.72 -6.37
CA PRO A 135 10.44 -1.83 -6.31
C PRO A 135 10.27 -2.74 -7.53
N GLN A 136 11.41 -3.15 -8.10
CA GLN A 136 11.44 -4.02 -9.28
C GLN A 136 10.66 -5.33 -9.08
N SER A 137 10.74 -5.93 -7.89
CA SER A 137 10.02 -7.16 -7.55
C SER A 137 8.49 -7.02 -7.64
N PHE A 138 7.94 -5.82 -7.47
CA PHE A 138 6.51 -5.58 -7.61
C PHE A 138 6.07 -5.57 -9.07
N LEU A 139 6.91 -5.02 -9.96
CA LEU A 139 6.66 -5.01 -11.41
C LEU A 139 6.86 -6.40 -12.02
N GLU A 140 7.98 -7.06 -11.72
CA GLU A 140 8.31 -8.41 -12.25
C GLU A 140 7.24 -9.45 -11.91
N TYR A 141 6.59 -9.29 -10.77
CA TYR A 141 5.52 -10.18 -10.33
C TYR A 141 4.23 -10.04 -11.17
N THR A 142 4.03 -8.90 -11.82
CA THR A 142 2.79 -8.59 -12.54
C THR A 142 2.93 -8.71 -14.05
N LYS A 143 4.08 -8.33 -14.60
CA LYS A 143 4.31 -8.27 -16.04
C LYS A 143 5.79 -8.45 -16.38
N CYS A 144 6.07 -8.92 -17.58
CA CYS A 144 7.41 -8.82 -18.15
C CYS A 144 7.89 -7.37 -18.14
N THR A 145 9.07 -7.15 -17.57
CA THR A 145 9.73 -5.82 -17.49
C THR A 145 10.01 -5.23 -18.87
N CYS A 146 10.03 -6.05 -19.92
CA CYS A 146 10.15 -5.62 -21.31
C CYS A 146 9.04 -4.67 -21.80
N ALA A 147 7.90 -4.62 -21.11
CA ALA A 147 6.79 -3.71 -21.40
C ALA A 147 6.61 -2.62 -20.32
N SER A 148 7.62 -2.44 -19.48
CA SER A 148 7.66 -1.45 -18.41
C SER A 148 8.69 -0.38 -18.73
N LEU A 149 8.31 0.89 -18.59
CA LEU A 149 9.14 2.04 -18.94
C LEU A 149 9.27 2.99 -17.74
N PRO A 150 10.45 3.57 -17.49
CA PRO A 150 10.58 4.61 -16.47
C PRO A 150 9.75 5.84 -16.86
N LEU A 151 9.06 6.41 -15.88
CA LEU A 151 8.32 7.66 -16.06
C LEU A 151 9.28 8.85 -16.12
N GLU A 152 10.33 8.83 -15.31
CA GLU A 152 11.37 9.86 -15.30
C GLU A 152 12.00 10.03 -16.70
N GLY A 153 12.03 11.28 -17.17
CA GLY A 153 12.56 11.61 -18.49
C GLY A 153 11.56 11.45 -19.64
N THR A 154 10.36 10.90 -19.40
CA THR A 154 9.28 10.92 -20.39
C THR A 154 8.64 12.31 -20.43
N LYS A 155 8.52 12.92 -21.61
CA LYS A 155 7.81 14.21 -21.71
C LYS A 155 6.30 14.00 -21.47
N PRO A 156 5.64 14.78 -20.61
CA PRO A 156 4.22 14.61 -20.33
C PRO A 156 3.32 14.61 -21.58
N GLU A 157 3.63 15.43 -22.59
CA GLU A 157 2.85 15.52 -23.83
C GLU A 157 2.95 14.22 -24.65
N GLN A 158 4.13 13.59 -24.65
CA GLN A 158 4.33 12.30 -25.32
C GLN A 158 3.52 11.20 -24.63
N LEU A 159 3.49 11.22 -23.29
CA LEU A 159 2.69 10.28 -22.51
C LEU A 159 1.19 10.45 -22.81
N VAL A 160 0.69 11.68 -22.79
CA VAL A 160 -0.71 12.00 -23.12
C VAL A 160 -1.08 11.47 -24.52
N LEU A 161 -0.26 11.73 -25.53
CA LEU A 161 -0.50 11.21 -26.89
C LEU A 161 -0.55 9.67 -26.93
N LEU A 162 0.34 9.00 -26.20
CA LEU A 162 0.39 7.55 -26.15
C LEU A 162 -0.83 6.96 -25.42
N ILE A 163 -1.23 7.55 -24.29
CA ILE A 163 -2.44 7.14 -23.57
C ILE A 163 -3.65 7.26 -24.51
N GLY A 164 -3.79 8.38 -25.22
CA GLY A 164 -4.88 8.59 -26.17
C GLY A 164 -4.96 7.50 -27.25
N LYS A 165 -3.83 7.13 -27.85
CA LYS A 165 -3.75 6.04 -28.85
C LYS A 165 -4.11 4.66 -28.28
N VAL A 166 -3.60 4.32 -27.10
CA VAL A 166 -3.85 3.01 -26.49
C VAL A 166 -5.32 2.90 -26.06
N VAL A 167 -5.85 3.93 -25.40
CA VAL A 167 -7.24 3.94 -24.89
C VAL A 167 -8.25 3.94 -26.03
N SER A 168 -8.03 4.72 -27.09
CA SER A 168 -8.90 4.71 -28.28
C SER A 168 -8.90 3.36 -29.02
N SER A 169 -7.84 2.57 -28.89
CA SER A 169 -7.76 1.20 -29.41
C SER A 169 -8.37 0.15 -28.47
N GLY A 170 -9.01 0.58 -27.37
CA GLY A 170 -9.60 -0.30 -26.36
C GLY A 170 -8.60 -0.89 -25.36
N GLY A 171 -7.35 -0.43 -25.36
CA GLY A 171 -6.30 -0.88 -24.44
C GLY A 171 -6.24 -0.07 -23.14
N SER A 172 -5.35 -0.48 -22.24
CA SER A 172 -5.10 0.23 -20.98
C SER A 172 -3.62 0.56 -20.77
N ILE A 173 -3.35 1.61 -20.01
CA ILE A 173 -2.00 1.99 -19.55
C ILE A 173 -2.04 2.09 -18.03
N ALA A 174 -0.97 1.64 -17.37
CA ALA A 174 -0.77 1.87 -15.95
C ALA A 174 0.40 2.82 -15.71
N ILE A 175 0.25 3.75 -14.78
CA ILE A 175 1.36 4.50 -14.17
C ILE A 175 1.47 4.02 -12.73
N VAL A 176 2.55 3.35 -12.40
CA VAL A 176 2.84 2.75 -11.09
C VAL A 176 3.78 3.68 -10.33
N TYR A 177 3.45 4.02 -9.09
CA TYR A 177 4.21 5.01 -8.32
C TYR A 177 4.06 4.78 -6.82
N ASP A 178 4.93 5.39 -6.01
CA ASP A 178 4.70 5.54 -4.57
C ASP A 178 4.02 6.88 -4.30
N GLN A 179 2.77 6.86 -3.84
CA GLN A 179 1.98 8.09 -3.67
C GLN A 179 2.64 9.12 -2.76
N LEU A 180 3.42 8.69 -1.78
CA LEU A 180 4.03 9.59 -0.81
C LEU A 180 5.37 10.12 -1.31
N LEU A 181 6.16 9.29 -1.98
CA LEU A 181 7.49 9.69 -2.45
C LEU A 181 7.45 10.44 -3.79
N ASP A 182 6.55 10.07 -4.71
CA ASP A 182 6.59 10.50 -6.11
C ASP A 182 5.55 11.56 -6.50
N TRP A 183 4.75 12.05 -5.55
CA TRP A 183 3.60 12.92 -5.87
C TRP A 183 3.97 14.16 -6.68
N GLU A 184 5.08 14.83 -6.31
CA GLU A 184 5.52 16.07 -6.97
C GLU A 184 5.88 15.86 -8.44
N LEU A 185 6.47 14.69 -8.76
CA LEU A 185 6.71 14.29 -10.14
C LEU A 185 5.39 14.01 -10.86
N LEU A 186 4.52 13.20 -10.23
CA LEU A 186 3.31 12.70 -10.86
C LEU A 186 2.24 13.79 -11.11
N GLU A 187 2.18 14.79 -10.24
CA GLU A 187 1.20 15.89 -10.31
C GLU A 187 1.20 16.59 -11.67
N GLN A 188 2.39 16.79 -12.25
CA GLN A 188 2.55 17.43 -13.56
C GLN A 188 1.92 16.61 -14.68
N TYR A 189 2.09 15.28 -14.66
CA TYR A 189 1.48 14.37 -15.62
C TYR A 189 -0.03 14.31 -15.44
N ILE A 190 -0.51 14.17 -14.20
CA ILE A 190 -1.95 14.09 -13.91
C ILE A 190 -2.68 15.34 -14.38
N LYS A 191 -2.09 16.53 -14.15
CA LYS A 191 -2.67 17.80 -14.58
C LYS A 191 -2.89 17.81 -16.10
N LEU A 192 -1.85 17.50 -16.87
CA LEU A 192 -1.92 17.48 -18.34
C LEU A 192 -2.86 16.39 -18.87
N ILE A 193 -2.87 15.20 -18.25
CA ILE A 193 -3.81 14.13 -18.62
C ILE A 193 -5.26 14.59 -18.40
N LYS A 194 -5.57 15.22 -17.26
CA LYS A 194 -6.91 15.76 -17.00
C LYS A 194 -7.31 16.83 -18.02
N GLU A 195 -6.39 17.74 -18.34
CA GLU A 195 -6.61 18.80 -19.34
C GLU A 195 -6.82 18.25 -20.76
N SER A 196 -6.24 17.10 -21.08
CA SER A 196 -6.38 16.45 -22.40
C SER A 196 -7.73 15.74 -22.63
N GLY A 197 -8.54 15.55 -21.59
CA GLY A 197 -9.84 14.86 -21.69
C GLY A 197 -9.74 13.35 -21.95
N ILE A 198 -8.57 12.73 -21.78
CA ILE A 198 -8.38 11.30 -22.03
C ILE A 198 -9.02 10.45 -20.93
N GLY A 199 -10.23 9.96 -21.23
CA GLY A 199 -10.91 8.84 -20.56
C GLY A 199 -11.05 8.93 -19.02
N PRO A 200 -11.68 7.93 -18.39
CA PRO A 200 -11.71 7.86 -16.94
C PRO A 200 -10.33 7.48 -16.39
N ILE A 201 -9.75 8.33 -15.56
CA ILE A 201 -8.58 8.01 -14.73
C ILE A 201 -9.04 7.11 -13.59
N LYS A 202 -8.44 5.92 -13.46
CA LYS A 202 -8.81 4.89 -12.50
C LYS A 202 -7.74 4.77 -11.41
N PRO A 203 -7.91 5.43 -10.26
CA PRO A 203 -6.97 5.29 -9.15
C PRO A 203 -7.12 3.91 -8.50
N LEU A 204 -6.00 3.24 -8.30
CA LEU A 204 -5.88 1.99 -7.57
C LEU A 204 -4.75 2.13 -6.55
N SER A 205 -4.88 1.47 -5.42
CA SER A 205 -3.82 1.39 -4.42
C SER A 205 -3.73 -0.02 -3.88
N SER A 206 -2.51 -0.42 -3.53
CA SER A 206 -2.24 -1.58 -2.70
C SER A 206 -2.50 -1.23 -1.22
N VAL A 207 -1.92 -1.96 -0.27
CA VAL A 207 -2.00 -1.54 1.14
C VAL A 207 -1.26 -0.21 1.33
N SER A 208 -2.02 0.89 1.43
CA SER A 208 -1.49 2.25 1.55
C SER A 208 -1.02 2.58 2.98
N PRO A 209 0.22 3.09 3.17
CA PRO A 209 0.68 3.59 4.46
C PRO A 209 -0.19 4.71 5.03
N LEU A 210 -0.74 5.58 4.18
CA LEU A 210 -1.67 6.63 4.62
C LEU A 210 -2.94 6.04 5.21
N THR A 211 -3.56 5.10 4.48
CA THR A 211 -4.78 4.43 4.95
C THR A 211 -4.54 3.67 6.25
N LEU A 212 -3.42 2.94 6.36
CA LEU A 212 -3.06 2.27 7.60
C LEU A 212 -2.84 3.26 8.75
N GLY A 213 -2.18 4.39 8.50
CA GLY A 213 -1.94 5.40 9.52
C GLY A 213 -3.24 6.06 10.00
N ILE A 214 -4.16 6.35 9.09
CA ILE A 214 -5.52 6.80 9.43
C ILE A 214 -6.23 5.76 10.29
N GLN A 215 -6.13 4.47 9.95
CA GLN A 215 -6.79 3.41 10.72
C GLN A 215 -6.20 3.25 12.12
N LEU A 216 -4.88 3.34 12.26
CA LEU A 216 -4.22 3.34 13.59
C LEU A 216 -4.74 4.50 14.44
N LEU A 217 -4.86 5.69 13.85
CA LEU A 217 -5.38 6.88 14.52
C LEU A 217 -6.85 6.71 14.93
N MET A 218 -7.69 6.18 14.05
CA MET A 218 -9.13 6.01 14.32
C MET A 218 -9.43 4.87 15.30
N SER A 219 -8.61 3.81 15.30
CA SER A 219 -8.80 2.66 16.20
C SER A 219 -8.24 2.87 17.60
N GLY A 220 -7.43 3.90 17.80
CA GLY A 220 -6.71 4.10 19.06
C GLY A 220 -5.66 3.01 19.34
N SER A 221 -5.20 2.29 18.30
CA SER A 221 -4.20 1.23 18.45
C SER A 221 -2.80 1.81 18.66
N ASN A 222 -2.06 1.25 19.61
CA ASN A 222 -0.65 1.58 19.85
C ASN A 222 0.31 0.64 19.10
N GLU A 223 -0.20 -0.12 18.12
CA GLU A 223 0.62 -0.97 17.27
C GLU A 223 1.59 -0.13 16.44
N THR A 224 2.83 -0.59 16.36
CA THR A 224 3.81 -0.09 15.37
C THR A 224 3.82 -1.05 14.20
N LEU A 225 3.64 -0.52 12.99
CA LEU A 225 3.72 -1.29 11.75
C LEU A 225 5.04 -0.96 11.06
N ALA A 226 5.76 -1.98 10.62
CA ALA A 226 7.03 -1.81 9.93
C ALA A 226 7.10 -2.72 8.71
N PHE A 227 7.43 -2.14 7.56
CA PHE A 227 7.54 -2.83 6.29
C PHE A 227 8.92 -2.57 5.69
N LYS A 228 9.54 -3.60 5.12
CA LYS A 228 10.85 -3.49 4.46
C LYS A 228 10.71 -3.79 2.98
N ARG A 229 10.89 -2.76 2.15
CA ARG A 229 10.83 -2.81 0.69
C ARG A 229 12.19 -2.48 0.10
N GLY A 230 12.97 -3.51 -0.25
CA GLY A 230 14.33 -3.33 -0.74
C GLY A 230 15.21 -2.61 0.30
N ASN A 231 15.75 -1.45 -0.06
CA ASN A 231 16.51 -0.56 0.82
C ASN A 231 15.66 0.51 1.51
N ILE A 232 14.33 0.44 1.44
CA ILE A 232 13.43 1.38 2.11
C ILE A 232 12.71 0.64 3.26
N SER A 233 12.73 1.25 4.45
CA SER A 233 11.92 0.87 5.59
C SER A 233 10.78 1.88 5.73
N ILE A 234 9.55 1.38 5.85
CA ILE A 234 8.35 2.19 6.06
C ILE A 234 7.84 1.86 7.46
N ARG A 235 7.80 2.86 8.35
CA ARG A 235 7.31 2.69 9.72
C ARG A 235 6.10 3.56 9.96
N LEU A 236 5.07 3.00 10.60
CA LEU A 236 3.91 3.72 11.06
C LEU A 236 3.88 3.66 12.58
N ILE A 237 3.97 4.82 13.21
CA ILE A 237 4.10 4.95 14.66
C ILE A 237 3.02 5.93 15.14
N ARG A 238 2.15 5.47 16.04
CA ARG A 238 1.26 6.37 16.76
C ARG A 238 2.06 7.11 17.83
N VAL A 239 1.86 8.41 17.91
CA VAL A 239 2.54 9.29 18.86
C VAL A 239 1.47 10.05 19.62
N ASN A 240 1.44 9.90 20.95
CA ASN A 240 0.51 10.65 21.78
C ASN A 240 0.99 12.09 21.99
N PRO A 241 0.10 13.00 22.39
CA PRO A 241 0.50 14.33 22.83
C PRO A 241 1.57 14.22 23.93
N ASN A 242 2.65 15.01 23.81
CA ASN A 242 3.81 15.04 24.71
C ASN A 242 4.78 13.85 24.65
N ASP A 243 4.53 12.83 23.81
CA ASP A 243 5.51 11.77 23.59
C ASP A 243 6.61 12.24 22.62
N GLU A 244 7.87 12.07 23.02
CA GLU A 244 9.01 12.19 22.10
C GLU A 244 9.08 10.99 21.17
N VAL A 245 9.32 11.24 19.88
CA VAL A 245 9.55 10.19 18.90
C VAL A 245 10.99 9.69 19.05
N LYS A 246 11.16 8.64 19.84
CA LYS A 246 12.46 7.98 20.06
C LYS A 246 12.80 7.02 18.91
N ASN A 247 14.09 6.70 18.75
CA ASN A 247 14.59 5.70 17.79
C ASN A 247 14.29 6.02 16.30
N VAL A 248 14.46 7.29 15.93
CA VAL A 248 14.48 7.70 14.51
C VAL A 248 15.87 8.20 14.18
N ASN A 249 16.53 7.51 13.24
CA ASN A 249 17.86 7.93 12.81
C ASN A 249 17.71 9.00 11.72
N LYS A 250 17.90 10.28 12.11
CA LYS A 250 17.76 11.42 11.19
C LYS A 250 18.62 11.30 9.93
N SER A 251 19.78 10.64 10.01
CA SER A 251 20.69 10.46 8.85
C SER A 251 20.14 9.49 7.79
N LEU A 252 19.15 8.67 8.14
CA LEU A 252 18.55 7.68 7.25
C LEU A 252 17.16 8.10 6.75
N LEU A 253 16.63 9.25 7.19
CA LEU A 253 15.28 9.66 6.84
C LEU A 253 15.20 10.13 5.39
N LEU A 254 14.26 9.53 4.65
CA LEU A 254 13.90 9.97 3.31
C LEU A 254 12.76 10.99 3.37
N LYS A 255 11.66 10.64 4.05
CA LYS A 255 10.45 11.47 4.11
C LYS A 255 9.63 11.11 5.34
N VAL A 256 8.96 12.11 5.92
CA VAL A 256 8.09 11.91 7.08
C VAL A 256 6.76 12.59 6.82
N PHE A 257 5.68 11.86 7.07
CA PHE A 257 4.33 12.36 7.03
C PHE A 257 3.68 12.23 8.39
N GLU A 258 2.91 13.23 8.74
CA GLU A 258 2.14 13.30 9.95
C GLU A 258 0.67 13.29 9.59
N ILE A 259 -0.07 12.39 10.23
CA ILE A 259 -1.51 12.28 10.12
C ILE A 259 -2.09 12.70 11.48
N ARG A 260 -2.86 13.77 11.52
CA ARG A 260 -3.49 14.29 12.75
C ARG A 260 -5.00 14.19 12.66
N ARG A 261 -5.64 14.00 13.80
CA ARG A 261 -7.09 14.12 13.95
C ARG A 261 -7.40 15.44 14.64
N ILE A 262 -8.13 16.31 13.94
CA ILE A 262 -8.60 17.59 14.45
C ILE A 262 -10.12 17.52 14.44
N ASN A 263 -10.72 17.26 15.60
CA ASN A 263 -12.15 16.95 15.74
C ASN A 263 -12.56 15.76 14.84
N GLU A 264 -13.44 16.00 13.85
CA GLU A 264 -13.89 15.00 12.87
C GLU A 264 -13.12 15.05 11.53
N LEU A 265 -12.07 15.87 11.44
CA LEU A 265 -11.24 15.99 10.25
C LEU A 265 -9.91 15.28 10.43
N ILE A 266 -9.43 14.70 9.34
CA ILE A 266 -8.09 14.13 9.22
C ILE A 266 -7.26 15.08 8.38
N GLU A 267 -6.11 15.46 8.92
CA GLU A 267 -5.12 16.26 8.19
C GLU A 267 -3.85 15.45 7.97
N ILE A 268 -3.27 15.59 6.78
CA ILE A 268 -2.01 14.95 6.40
C ILE A 268 -1.01 16.05 6.05
N ARG A 269 0.16 16.05 6.69
CA ARG A 269 1.24 16.99 6.42
C ARG A 269 2.55 16.27 6.21
N GLN A 270 3.33 16.69 5.22
CA GLN A 270 4.73 16.30 5.14
C GLN A 270 5.54 17.19 6.09
N LEU A 271 6.39 16.58 6.91
CA LEU A 271 7.26 17.31 7.83
C LEU A 271 8.65 17.52 7.20
N SER A 272 9.14 18.75 7.28
CA SER A 272 10.51 19.11 6.88
C SER A 272 11.54 18.81 7.97
N ASN A 273 11.13 18.81 9.24
CA ASN A 273 11.96 18.41 10.38
C ASN A 273 11.09 17.77 11.48
N LEU A 274 11.63 16.76 12.17
CA LEU A 274 11.07 16.11 13.35
C LEU A 274 11.14 16.99 14.61
N ASP A 275 11.91 18.09 14.61
CA ASP A 275 12.08 18.93 15.80
C ASP A 275 10.87 19.84 16.11
N ASN A 276 9.90 19.95 15.18
CA ASN A 276 8.66 20.73 15.37
C ASN A 276 7.47 19.84 15.81
N LEU A 277 7.73 18.82 16.61
CA LEU A 277 6.72 17.86 17.06
C LEU A 277 5.96 18.37 18.31
N SER A 278 5.69 19.66 18.47
CA SER A 278 4.71 20.13 19.46
C SER A 278 3.30 20.05 18.85
N SER A 279 2.45 19.24 19.46
CA SER A 279 1.08 19.05 19.00
C SER A 279 0.23 18.65 20.19
N ASP A 280 -0.81 19.43 20.48
CA ASP A 280 -1.87 19.09 21.43
C ASP A 280 -2.76 17.92 20.94
N TYR A 281 -2.49 17.41 19.72
CA TYR A 281 -3.31 16.40 19.04
C TYR A 281 -2.59 15.07 18.91
N GLU A 282 -3.37 13.99 19.04
CA GLU A 282 -2.96 12.64 18.64
C GLU A 282 -2.59 12.59 17.16
N ARG A 283 -1.54 11.81 16.86
CA ARG A 283 -1.03 11.71 15.50
C ARG A 283 -0.43 10.34 15.20
N VAL A 284 -0.32 10.05 13.90
CA VAL A 284 0.45 8.94 13.38
C VAL A 284 1.52 9.46 12.45
N MET A 285 2.75 8.99 12.66
CA MET A 285 3.91 9.28 11.84
C MET A 285 4.10 8.16 10.82
N VAL A 286 4.09 8.48 9.54
CA VAL A 286 4.52 7.60 8.45
C VAL A 286 5.93 8.00 8.06
N ILE A 287 6.90 7.14 8.37
CA ILE A 287 8.32 7.41 8.25
C ILE A 287 8.91 6.51 7.17
N TYR A 288 9.55 7.11 6.18
CA TYR A 288 10.35 6.43 5.17
C TYR A 288 11.82 6.60 5.52
N GLU A 289 12.54 5.49 5.64
CA GLU A 289 13.98 5.44 5.97
C GLU A 289 14.74 4.62 4.95
N VAL A 290 15.93 5.08 4.57
CA VAL A 290 16.89 4.30 3.79
C VAL A 290 17.60 3.33 4.72
N VAL A 291 17.49 2.05 4.43
CA VAL A 291 18.24 0.98 5.11
C VAL A 291 19.57 0.82 4.40
N PRO A 292 20.71 1.10 5.08
CA PRO A 292 22.02 0.87 4.48
C PRO A 292 22.16 -0.59 4.09
N LYS A 293 22.65 -0.86 2.87
CA LYS A 293 23.20 -2.18 2.56
C LYS A 293 24.52 -2.27 3.32
N TYR A 294 24.52 -2.87 4.51
CA TYR A 294 25.80 -3.26 5.11
C TYR A 294 26.49 -4.22 4.14
N PRO A 295 27.78 -4.04 3.82
CA PRO A 295 28.53 -5.11 3.19
C PRO A 295 28.47 -6.30 4.15
N VAL A 296 28.07 -7.47 3.63
CA VAL A 296 28.21 -8.72 4.36
C VAL A 296 29.71 -8.89 4.58
N GLY A 297 30.15 -8.75 5.83
CA GLY A 297 31.51 -9.08 6.26
C GLY A 297 31.72 -10.57 6.28
#